data_AF-A0A7C1QWK3-F1
#
_entry.id   AF-A0A7C1QWK3-F1
#
_cell.length_a   1.000
_cell.length_b   1.000
_cell.length_c   1.000
_cell.angle_alpha   90.00
_cell.angle_beta   90.00
_cell.angle_gamma   90.00
#
_symmetry.space_group_name_H-M   'P 1'
#
loop_
_entity.id
_entity.type
_entity.pdbx_description
1 polymer ?
#
loop_
_entity_poly.entity_id
_entity_poly.type
_entity_poly.pdbx_seq_one_letter_code
_entity_poly.pdbx_strand_id
1 'polypeptide(L)'
;MKTKLSKIFILVLLILPGTLLLFSQESGTPVSSYELREELNRIYGADQELVSGTIYHKAPYGSVSGHPFCLSDEWKEGRVELDGKLYGNLLLKYDIVNNELVLNTLNLNNTSLQISLKTANISSFSLGDRQFISFPGSENEEKPVFCELVSSGPVNYLLLRKKEMRINSSAATDFEYKEYYNNYLVKNGELTRFRGR
;
A
#
# COMPACT_ATOMS: atom_id res chain seq x y z
N MET A 1 -7.84 -75.84 -33.54
CA MET A 1 -7.89 -75.96 -32.06
C MET A 1 -6.45 -75.90 -31.54
N LYS A 2 -6.21 -75.10 -30.48
CA LYS A 2 -4.93 -74.49 -30.05
C LYS A 2 -3.73 -75.44 -29.91
N THR A 3 -2.53 -74.93 -30.21
CA THR A 3 -1.17 -75.15 -29.61
C THR A 3 -0.12 -74.74 -30.67
N LYS A 4 1.04 -74.13 -30.43
CA LYS A 4 1.93 -73.92 -29.27
C LYS A 4 2.81 -72.69 -29.59
N LEU A 5 3.08 -71.84 -28.60
CA LEU A 5 4.23 -70.93 -28.62
C LEU A 5 5.52 -71.76 -28.61
N SER A 6 6.43 -71.49 -29.54
CA SER A 6 7.82 -71.96 -29.49
C SER A 6 8.75 -70.77 -29.42
N LYS A 7 9.63 -70.85 -28.43
CA LYS A 7 10.73 -69.95 -28.11
C LYS A 7 11.72 -69.84 -29.28
N ILE A 8 12.51 -68.76 -29.25
CA ILE A 8 13.79 -68.51 -29.97
C ILE A 8 13.69 -67.52 -31.13
N PHE A 9 13.90 -66.25 -30.81
CA PHE A 9 14.81 -65.34 -31.52
C PHE A 9 15.17 -64.21 -30.53
N ILE A 10 16.14 -64.43 -29.63
CA ILE A 10 17.52 -63.91 -29.76
C ILE A 10 17.47 -62.37 -29.97
N LEU A 11 17.47 -61.59 -28.88
CA LEU A 11 18.68 -61.08 -28.21
C LEU A 11 19.45 -60.05 -29.04
N VAL A 12 18.88 -58.85 -29.29
CA VAL A 12 19.63 -57.58 -29.44
C VAL A 12 18.67 -56.40 -29.17
N LEU A 13 18.19 -56.20 -27.94
CA LEU A 13 17.55 -54.94 -27.56
C LEU A 13 17.71 -54.65 -26.07
N LEU A 14 18.94 -54.77 -25.59
CA LEU A 14 19.31 -54.47 -24.21
C LEU A 14 20.70 -53.84 -24.20
N ILE A 15 20.82 -52.70 -24.90
CA ILE A 15 21.99 -51.84 -24.82
C ILE A 15 21.50 -50.39 -24.71
N LEU A 16 21.57 -49.90 -23.46
CA LEU A 16 21.65 -48.51 -23.00
C LEU A 16 20.52 -47.51 -23.34
N PRO A 17 19.68 -47.16 -22.34
CA PRO A 17 19.29 -45.78 -22.08
C PRO A 17 20.04 -45.34 -20.81
N GLY A 18 21.27 -44.85 -20.99
CA GLY A 18 22.15 -44.43 -19.90
C GLY A 18 22.82 -43.08 -20.14
N THR A 19 22.20 -42.21 -20.93
CA THR A 19 22.68 -40.83 -21.06
C THR A 19 22.12 -40.00 -19.92
N LEU A 20 22.95 -39.84 -18.89
CA LEU A 20 23.22 -38.56 -18.24
C LEU A 20 21.99 -37.75 -17.81
N LEU A 21 21.38 -38.14 -16.69
CA LEU A 21 20.77 -37.16 -15.80
C LEU A 21 21.91 -36.41 -15.10
N LEU A 22 22.46 -35.40 -15.78
CA LEU A 22 23.26 -34.36 -15.14
C LEU A 22 22.29 -33.53 -14.29
N PHE A 23 22.13 -33.90 -13.02
CA PHE A 23 21.63 -32.97 -12.03
C PHE A 23 22.73 -31.91 -11.82
N SER A 24 22.54 -30.73 -12.41
CA SER A 24 23.25 -29.53 -11.96
C SER A 24 22.76 -29.21 -10.56
N GLN A 25 23.46 -29.70 -9.53
CA GLN A 25 23.31 -29.16 -8.18
C GLN A 25 24.16 -27.89 -8.12
N GLU A 26 23.56 -26.76 -8.50
CA GLU A 26 24.10 -25.46 -8.14
C GLU A 26 23.99 -25.34 -6.62
N SER A 27 25.10 -25.57 -5.92
CA SER A 27 25.28 -25.20 -4.53
C SER A 27 25.43 -23.68 -4.43
N GLY A 28 24.38 -22.94 -4.75
CA GLY A 28 24.27 -21.56 -4.34
C GLY A 28 24.04 -21.55 -2.84
N THR A 29 24.95 -20.99 -2.07
CA THR A 29 24.66 -20.59 -0.68
C THR A 29 23.33 -19.85 -0.71
N PRO A 30 22.32 -20.21 0.11
CA PRO A 30 21.05 -19.50 0.12
C PRO A 30 21.36 -18.09 0.59
N VAL A 31 21.48 -17.16 -0.36
CA VAL A 31 21.64 -15.76 -0.05
C VAL A 31 20.40 -15.37 0.70
N SER A 32 20.60 -14.89 1.93
CA SER A 32 19.46 -14.61 2.77
C SER A 32 18.65 -13.47 2.16
N SER A 33 17.33 -13.54 2.27
CA SER A 33 16.44 -12.53 1.70
C SER A 33 16.73 -11.12 2.24
N TYR A 34 17.36 -11.00 3.43
CA TYR A 34 17.83 -9.71 3.94
C TYR A 34 19.03 -9.17 3.15
N GLU A 35 20.00 -10.01 2.79
CA GLU A 35 21.22 -9.59 2.07
C GLU A 35 20.88 -9.15 0.65
N LEU A 36 20.00 -9.91 -0.02
CA LEU A 36 19.47 -9.54 -1.33
C LEU A 36 18.73 -8.20 -1.28
N ARG A 37 17.95 -7.94 -0.21
CA ARG A 37 17.23 -6.68 -0.07
C ARG A 37 18.16 -5.50 0.19
N GLU A 38 19.17 -5.65 1.05
CA GLU A 38 20.17 -4.60 1.27
C GLU A 38 20.98 -4.31 0.00
N GLU A 39 21.34 -5.34 -0.75
CA GLU A 39 22.06 -5.20 -2.02
C GLU A 39 21.17 -4.57 -3.11
N LEU A 40 19.91 -4.96 -3.21
CA LEU A 40 18.92 -4.33 -4.10
C LEU A 40 18.64 -2.89 -3.70
N ASN A 41 18.49 -2.59 -2.41
CA ASN A 41 18.28 -1.22 -1.92
C ASN A 41 19.50 -0.33 -2.24
N ARG A 42 20.71 -0.89 -2.12
CA ARG A 42 21.97 -0.20 -2.47
C ARG A 42 22.08 0.07 -3.98
N ILE A 43 21.62 -0.84 -4.83
CA ILE A 43 21.75 -0.74 -6.30
C ILE A 43 20.58 0.07 -6.91
N TYR A 44 19.36 -0.12 -6.42
CA TYR A 44 18.13 0.40 -7.03
C TYR A 44 17.43 1.52 -6.23
N GLY A 45 17.83 1.78 -4.98
CA GLY A 45 17.22 2.80 -4.11
C GLY A 45 16.09 2.23 -3.24
N ALA A 46 15.14 3.09 -2.82
CA ALA A 46 14.00 2.70 -1.97
C ALA A 46 13.22 1.48 -2.53
N ASP A 47 12.64 0.66 -1.65
CA ASP A 47 11.88 -0.57 -2.00
C ASP A 47 10.86 -0.26 -3.11
N GLN A 48 11.08 -0.81 -4.32
CA GLN A 48 10.34 -0.45 -5.54
C GLN A 48 8.83 -0.70 -5.42
N GLU A 49 8.44 -1.67 -4.59
CA GLU A 49 7.04 -1.97 -4.30
C GLU A 49 6.37 -0.81 -3.55
N LEU A 50 7.08 -0.23 -2.58
CA LEU A 50 6.64 0.95 -1.82
C LEU A 50 6.64 2.21 -2.69
N VAL A 51 7.67 2.41 -3.52
CA VAL A 51 7.81 3.62 -4.35
C VAL A 51 7.16 3.51 -5.74
N SER A 52 6.31 2.52 -5.95
CA SER A 52 5.58 2.26 -7.22
C SER A 52 4.46 3.29 -7.55
N GLY A 53 4.31 4.32 -6.72
CA GLY A 53 3.35 5.40 -6.89
C GLY A 53 3.73 6.43 -7.95
N THR A 54 2.99 7.54 -7.99
CA THR A 54 3.29 8.67 -8.89
C THR A 54 3.96 9.80 -8.12
N ILE A 55 4.72 10.65 -8.80
CA ILE A 55 5.23 11.88 -8.19
C ILE A 55 4.04 12.70 -7.68
N TYR A 56 4.09 13.11 -6.42
CA TYR A 56 3.06 13.96 -5.84
C TYR A 56 3.22 15.39 -6.35
N HIS A 57 2.15 15.93 -6.94
CA HIS A 57 2.09 17.29 -7.42
C HIS A 57 1.07 18.07 -6.59
N LYS A 58 1.53 18.98 -5.74
CA LYS A 58 0.64 19.91 -5.05
C LYS A 58 -0.02 20.81 -6.11
N ALA A 59 -1.35 20.82 -6.14
CA ALA A 59 -2.09 21.65 -7.09
C ALA A 59 -1.73 23.15 -6.91
N PRO A 60 -1.52 23.89 -8.02
CA PRO A 60 -1.15 25.30 -8.00
C PRO A 60 -2.39 26.16 -7.74
N TYR A 61 -2.92 26.10 -6.53
CA TYR A 61 -3.91 27.09 -6.11
C TYR A 61 -3.20 28.41 -5.77
N GLY A 62 -3.89 29.54 -5.95
CA GLY A 62 -3.38 30.87 -5.57
C GLY A 62 -3.22 31.04 -4.06
N SER A 63 -3.44 32.23 -3.52
CA SER A 63 -3.48 32.43 -2.06
C SER A 63 -4.60 31.60 -1.43
N VAL A 64 -4.24 30.46 -0.81
CA VAL A 64 -5.16 29.59 -0.08
C VAL A 64 -4.75 29.56 1.39
N SER A 65 -5.69 29.84 2.27
CA SER A 65 -5.53 29.67 3.71
C SER A 65 -5.68 28.20 4.11
N GLY A 66 -4.73 27.69 4.88
CA GLY A 66 -4.69 26.30 5.35
C GLY A 66 -4.00 25.33 4.38
N HIS A 67 -4.35 24.05 4.48
CA HIS A 67 -3.71 22.98 3.70
C HIS A 67 -4.69 21.82 3.43
N PRO A 68 -4.45 21.04 2.35
CA PRO A 68 -5.30 19.91 1.98
C PRO A 68 -5.08 18.69 2.89
N PHE A 69 -3.99 18.65 3.67
CA PHE A 69 -3.65 17.47 4.45
C PHE A 69 -4.56 17.23 5.65
N CYS A 70 -4.81 15.95 5.96
CA CYS A 70 -5.44 15.48 7.18
C CYS A 70 -4.56 15.82 8.40
N LEU A 71 -5.18 16.24 9.51
CA LEU A 71 -4.52 16.62 10.78
C LEU A 71 -3.65 17.88 10.72
N SER A 72 -2.60 17.90 9.90
CA SER A 72 -1.59 18.99 9.83
C SER A 72 -0.81 18.96 8.51
N ASP A 73 -0.20 20.09 8.11
CA ASP A 73 0.78 20.17 7.01
C ASP A 73 2.20 19.75 7.41
N GLU A 74 2.34 19.00 8.50
CA GLU A 74 3.62 18.45 8.94
C GLU A 74 3.76 17.01 8.49
N TRP A 75 4.99 16.61 8.13
CA TRP A 75 5.31 15.21 7.92
C TRP A 75 5.21 14.47 9.25
N LYS A 76 4.53 13.32 9.26
CA LYS A 76 4.43 12.47 10.43
C LYS A 76 5.09 11.13 10.16
N GLU A 77 5.82 10.62 11.13
CA GLU A 77 6.26 9.24 11.09
C GLU A 77 5.05 8.31 11.14
N GLY A 78 5.11 7.20 10.41
CA GLY A 78 4.01 6.26 10.33
C GLY A 78 4.36 4.96 9.65
N ARG A 79 3.33 4.15 9.44
CA ARG A 79 3.40 2.87 8.75
C ARG A 79 2.31 2.76 7.70
N VAL A 80 2.53 1.96 6.67
CA VAL A 80 1.54 1.66 5.63
C VAL A 80 1.52 0.16 5.41
N GLU A 81 0.32 -0.41 5.38
CA GLU A 81 0.09 -1.76 4.88
C GLU A 81 -0.33 -1.64 3.41
N LEU A 82 0.55 -2.10 2.53
CA LEU A 82 0.41 -2.00 1.08
C LEU A 82 0.59 -3.40 0.49
N ASP A 83 -0.41 -3.87 -0.27
CA ASP A 83 -0.47 -5.23 -0.84
C ASP A 83 -0.21 -6.35 0.20
N GLY A 84 -0.68 -6.18 1.43
CA GLY A 84 -0.51 -7.13 2.54
C GLY A 84 0.88 -7.11 3.19
N LYS A 85 1.76 -6.19 2.79
CA LYS A 85 3.08 -5.98 3.38
C LYS A 85 3.10 -4.71 4.22
N LEU A 86 3.62 -4.82 5.44
CA LEU A 86 3.72 -3.70 6.37
C LEU A 86 5.07 -2.99 6.21
N TYR A 87 5.02 -1.69 5.91
CA TYR A 87 6.16 -0.78 5.83
C TYR A 87 6.12 0.20 7.00
N GLY A 88 7.19 0.31 7.77
CA GLY A 88 7.29 1.21 8.94
C GLY A 88 8.33 2.30 8.75
N ASN A 89 8.39 3.23 9.72
CA ASN A 89 9.35 4.33 9.78
C ASN A 89 9.29 5.24 8.54
N LEU A 90 8.09 5.47 8.03
CA LEU A 90 7.85 6.28 6.84
C LEU A 90 7.47 7.71 7.22
N LEU A 91 7.94 8.70 6.48
CA LEU A 91 7.48 10.08 6.59
C LEU A 91 6.28 10.30 5.68
N LEU A 92 5.10 10.47 6.29
CA LEU A 92 3.82 10.45 5.60
C LEU A 92 3.01 11.72 5.82
N LYS A 93 2.20 12.05 4.81
CA LYS A 93 1.07 13.00 4.87
C LYS A 93 -0.10 12.38 4.12
N TYR A 94 -1.32 12.69 4.55
CA TYR A 94 -2.51 12.27 3.82
C TYR A 94 -3.22 13.50 3.24
N ASP A 95 -3.14 13.68 1.93
CA ASP A 95 -3.93 14.67 1.21
C ASP A 95 -5.37 14.17 1.13
N ILE A 96 -6.22 14.64 2.06
CA ILE A 96 -7.59 14.16 2.18
C ILE A 96 -8.52 14.78 1.13
N VAL A 97 -8.08 15.80 0.41
CA VAL A 97 -8.83 16.42 -0.67
C VAL A 97 -8.74 15.55 -1.92
N ASN A 98 -7.53 15.08 -2.22
CA ASN A 98 -7.27 14.24 -3.40
C ASN A 98 -7.30 12.72 -3.11
N ASN A 99 -7.45 12.34 -1.83
CA ASN A 99 -7.40 10.96 -1.35
C ASN A 99 -6.05 10.27 -1.69
N GLU A 100 -4.96 10.96 -1.38
CA GLU A 100 -3.58 10.53 -1.69
C GLU A 100 -2.74 10.42 -0.41
N LEU A 101 -2.19 9.24 -0.16
CA LEU A 101 -1.18 9.06 0.89
C LEU A 101 0.20 9.37 0.32
N VAL A 102 0.78 10.48 0.77
CA VAL A 102 2.05 11.00 0.28
C VAL A 102 3.18 10.50 1.16
N LEU A 103 4.16 9.85 0.56
CA LEU A 103 5.43 9.45 1.14
C LEU A 103 6.51 10.48 0.79
N ASN A 104 7.24 10.96 1.79
CA ASN A 104 8.50 11.67 1.58
C ASN A 104 9.66 10.68 1.71
N THR A 105 10.40 10.51 0.63
CA THR A 105 11.58 9.62 0.55
C THR A 105 12.76 10.36 -0.09
N LEU A 106 13.90 9.68 -0.21
CA LEU A 106 15.07 10.18 -0.92
C LEU A 106 15.21 9.43 -2.24
N ASN A 107 15.57 10.15 -3.30
CA ASN A 107 16.01 9.54 -4.55
C ASN A 107 17.48 9.09 -4.46
N LEU A 108 18.00 8.47 -5.53
CA LEU A 108 19.40 8.01 -5.62
C LEU A 108 20.45 9.12 -5.40
N ASN A 109 20.08 10.37 -5.63
CA ASN A 109 20.94 11.55 -5.43
C ASN A 109 20.72 12.21 -4.06
N ASN A 110 20.10 11.50 -3.11
CA ASN A 110 19.81 11.98 -1.76
C ASN A 110 18.94 13.25 -1.72
N THR A 111 18.16 13.50 -2.78
CA THR A 111 17.21 14.61 -2.85
C THR A 111 15.82 14.13 -2.43
N SER A 112 15.09 14.96 -1.69
CA SER A 112 13.71 14.67 -1.30
C SER A 112 12.82 14.46 -2.53
N LEU A 113 12.08 13.36 -2.50
CA LEU A 113 11.11 12.95 -3.49
C LEU A 113 9.79 12.65 -2.78
N GLN A 114 8.72 13.26 -3.25
CA GLN A 114 7.37 13.04 -2.72
C GLN A 114 6.60 12.14 -3.68
N ILE A 115 6.08 11.04 -3.16
CA ILE A 115 5.40 10.00 -3.93
C ILE A 115 3.99 9.84 -3.39
N SER A 116 2.99 9.98 -4.25
CA SER A 116 1.62 9.58 -3.99
C SER A 116 1.55 8.05 -4.10
N LEU A 117 1.41 7.37 -2.97
CA LEU A 117 1.28 5.92 -2.92
C LEU A 117 -0.03 5.48 -3.60
N LYS A 118 -0.02 4.29 -4.20
CA LYS A 118 -1.19 3.77 -4.91
C LYS A 118 -2.31 3.42 -3.93
N THR A 119 -3.25 4.34 -3.72
CA THR A 119 -4.37 4.22 -2.77
C THR A 119 -5.13 2.89 -2.86
N ALA A 120 -5.35 2.36 -4.07
CA ALA A 120 -6.06 1.09 -4.28
C ALA A 120 -5.38 -0.13 -3.62
N ASN A 121 -4.08 -0.04 -3.35
CA ASN A 121 -3.28 -1.12 -2.78
C ASN A 121 -3.09 -0.97 -1.26
N ILE A 122 -3.61 0.11 -0.65
CA ILE A 122 -3.44 0.40 0.77
C ILE A 122 -4.65 -0.12 1.56
N SER A 123 -4.41 -0.99 2.53
CA SER A 123 -5.46 -1.46 3.46
C SER A 123 -5.53 -0.61 4.72
N SER A 124 -4.37 -0.17 5.23
CA SER A 124 -4.27 0.66 6.42
C SER A 124 -2.99 1.49 6.45
N PHE A 125 -3.00 2.57 7.22
CA PHE A 125 -1.79 3.33 7.52
C PHE A 125 -1.88 4.01 8.89
N SER A 126 -0.79 4.61 9.35
CA SER A 126 -0.78 5.49 10.52
C SER A 126 -0.10 6.82 10.22
N LEU A 127 -0.53 7.85 10.94
CA LEU A 127 0.12 9.16 11.00
C LEU A 127 0.38 9.48 12.48
N GLY A 128 1.61 9.24 12.94
CA GLY A 128 1.93 9.14 14.37
C GLY A 128 1.12 8.02 15.01
N ASP A 129 0.49 8.31 16.14
CA ASP A 129 -0.32 7.35 16.92
C ASP A 129 -1.74 7.12 16.36
N ARG A 130 -2.10 7.82 15.28
CA ARG A 130 -3.45 7.75 14.70
C ARG A 130 -3.48 6.72 13.59
N GLN A 131 -4.39 5.75 13.71
CA GLN A 131 -4.58 4.69 12.72
C GLN A 131 -5.70 5.02 11.74
N PHE A 132 -5.45 4.76 10.47
CA PHE A 132 -6.38 4.94 9.37
C PHE A 132 -6.62 3.61 8.68
N ILE A 133 -7.87 3.32 8.37
CA ILE A 133 -8.32 2.11 7.68
C ILE A 133 -9.27 2.49 6.56
N SER A 134 -9.38 1.63 5.55
CA SER A 134 -10.40 1.78 4.51
C SER A 134 -11.79 1.89 5.15
N PHE A 135 -12.54 2.89 4.73
CA PHE A 135 -13.86 3.16 5.27
C PHE A 135 -14.82 2.05 4.82
N PRO A 136 -15.53 1.39 5.76
CA PRO A 136 -16.55 0.41 5.40
C PRO A 136 -17.58 1.06 4.46
N GLY A 137 -17.80 0.46 3.29
CA GLY A 137 -18.67 1.03 2.25
C GLY A 137 -17.98 1.74 1.10
N SER A 138 -16.65 1.99 1.16
CA SER A 138 -15.86 2.36 -0.03
C SER A 138 -15.11 1.18 -0.65
N GLU A 139 -15.47 -0.05 -0.28
CA GLU A 139 -14.76 -1.29 -0.67
C GLU A 139 -14.84 -1.58 -2.17
N ASN A 140 -15.94 -1.15 -2.81
CA ASN A 140 -16.15 -1.34 -4.25
C ASN A 140 -15.71 -0.12 -5.06
N GLU A 141 -15.13 0.91 -4.42
CA GLU A 141 -14.62 2.07 -5.12
C GLU A 141 -13.22 1.78 -5.67
N GLU A 142 -12.90 2.32 -6.86
CA GLU A 142 -11.56 2.18 -7.46
C GLU A 142 -10.46 2.74 -6.55
N LYS A 143 -10.81 3.75 -5.74
CA LYS A 143 -9.93 4.33 -4.71
C LYS A 143 -10.69 4.35 -3.38
N PRO A 144 -10.38 3.45 -2.43
CA PRO A 144 -11.03 3.46 -1.14
C PRO A 144 -10.76 4.77 -0.41
N VAL A 145 -11.76 5.26 0.33
CA VAL A 145 -11.62 6.41 1.21
C VAL A 145 -11.18 5.93 2.58
N PHE A 146 -10.28 6.65 3.25
CA PHE A 146 -9.81 6.26 4.57
C PHE A 146 -10.53 7.02 5.69
N CYS A 147 -10.75 6.32 6.80
CA CYS A 147 -11.26 6.88 8.04
C CYS A 147 -10.30 6.59 9.20
N GLU A 148 -10.30 7.45 10.21
CA GLU A 148 -9.54 7.19 11.42
C GLU A 148 -10.27 6.17 12.30
N LEU A 149 -9.54 5.14 12.75
CA LEU A 149 -9.99 4.21 13.78
C LEU A 149 -9.69 4.81 15.16
N VAL A 150 -10.68 5.46 15.75
CA VAL A 150 -10.54 6.17 17.03
C VAL A 150 -10.52 5.20 18.21
N SER A 151 -11.31 4.12 18.14
CA SER A 151 -11.33 3.06 19.14
C SER A 151 -11.70 1.73 18.48
N SER A 152 -11.07 0.65 18.93
CA SER A 152 -11.38 -0.71 18.49
C SER A 152 -11.82 -1.59 19.67
N GLY A 153 -12.82 -2.43 19.45
CA GLY A 153 -13.40 -3.30 20.49
C GLY A 153 -14.70 -3.95 20.02
N PRO A 154 -15.63 -4.28 20.94
CA PRO A 154 -16.95 -4.80 20.57
C PRO A 154 -17.75 -3.87 19.65
N VAL A 155 -17.45 -2.57 19.71
CA VAL A 155 -17.91 -1.54 18.79
C VAL A 155 -16.71 -0.72 18.37
N ASN A 156 -16.42 -0.64 17.07
CA ASN A 156 -15.39 0.25 16.55
C ASN A 156 -15.96 1.64 16.37
N TYR A 157 -15.19 2.66 16.74
CA TYR A 157 -15.54 4.07 16.52
C TYR A 157 -14.66 4.63 15.40
N LEU A 158 -15.30 5.07 14.32
CA LEU A 158 -14.64 5.59 13.13
C LEU A 158 -14.94 7.08 12.95
N LEU A 159 -13.92 7.83 12.54
CA LEU A 159 -14.02 9.25 12.22
C LEU A 159 -13.61 9.49 10.77
N LEU A 160 -14.61 9.74 9.92
CA LEU A 160 -14.41 10.08 8.52
C LEU A 160 -14.26 11.59 8.38
N ARG A 161 -13.06 12.04 8.02
CA ARG A 161 -12.78 13.45 7.74
C ARG A 161 -12.96 13.76 6.27
N LYS A 162 -13.30 15.01 5.98
CA LYS A 162 -13.34 15.57 4.64
C LYS A 162 -12.82 17.00 4.69
N LYS A 163 -12.09 17.42 3.66
CA LYS A 163 -11.74 18.82 3.45
C LYS A 163 -12.26 19.29 2.11
N GLU A 164 -12.76 20.51 2.10
CA GLU A 164 -13.24 21.19 0.89
C GLU A 164 -12.61 22.57 0.82
N MET A 165 -12.15 22.94 -0.38
CA MET A 165 -11.75 24.30 -0.66
C MET A 165 -12.99 25.15 -0.92
N ARG A 166 -13.08 26.32 -0.28
CA ARG A 166 -14.18 27.27 -0.44
C ARG A 166 -13.65 28.67 -0.63
N ILE A 167 -14.44 29.52 -1.30
CA ILE A 167 -14.14 30.95 -1.40
C ILE A 167 -14.27 31.58 -0.02
N ASN A 168 -13.26 32.35 0.39
CA ASN A 168 -13.29 33.13 1.60
C ASN A 168 -14.23 34.33 1.40
N SER A 169 -15.39 34.28 2.05
CA SER A 169 -16.39 35.35 1.97
C SER A 169 -15.90 36.73 2.48
N SER A 170 -14.82 36.77 3.28
CA SER A 170 -14.25 38.02 3.80
C SER A 170 -13.21 38.66 2.85
N ALA A 171 -12.65 37.88 1.94
CA ALA A 171 -11.71 38.32 0.91
C ALA A 171 -12.04 37.54 -0.36
N ALA A 172 -12.87 38.13 -1.23
CA ALA A 172 -13.54 37.45 -2.35
C ALA A 172 -12.61 36.73 -3.36
N THR A 173 -11.30 36.96 -3.28
CA THR A 173 -10.26 36.36 -4.12
C THR A 173 -9.46 35.25 -3.42
N ASP A 174 -9.66 35.06 -2.12
CA ASP A 174 -8.90 34.10 -1.34
C ASP A 174 -9.69 32.81 -1.18
N PHE A 175 -8.98 31.68 -1.16
CA PHE A 175 -9.57 30.38 -0.86
C PHE A 175 -9.22 29.96 0.56
N GLU A 176 -10.05 29.12 1.17
CA GLU A 176 -9.75 28.47 2.44
C GLU A 176 -10.17 27.00 2.42
N TYR A 177 -9.41 26.16 3.13
CA TYR A 177 -9.85 24.80 3.40
C TYR A 177 -10.75 24.76 4.63
N LYS A 178 -11.95 24.19 4.48
CA LYS A 178 -12.83 23.84 5.59
C LYS A 178 -12.83 22.35 5.81
N GLU A 179 -12.70 21.94 7.07
CA GLU A 179 -12.73 20.54 7.48
C GLU A 179 -14.08 20.16 8.08
N TYR A 180 -14.56 18.98 7.72
CA TYR A 180 -15.78 18.37 8.19
C TYR A 180 -15.49 16.96 8.66
N TYR A 181 -16.28 16.47 9.60
CA TYR A 181 -16.17 15.10 10.08
C TYR A 181 -17.52 14.46 10.28
N ASN A 182 -17.56 13.15 10.03
CA ASN A 182 -18.69 12.29 10.32
C ASN A 182 -18.22 11.16 11.23
N ASN A 183 -19.00 10.92 12.27
CA ASN A 183 -18.77 9.88 13.26
C ASN A 183 -19.56 8.63 12.86
N TYR A 184 -18.93 7.46 12.97
CA TYR A 184 -19.58 6.18 12.67
C TYR A 184 -19.24 5.14 13.72
N LEU A 185 -20.18 4.25 13.99
CA LEU A 185 -19.98 3.06 14.81
C LEU A 185 -20.08 1.83 13.91
N VAL A 186 -19.18 0.87 14.12
CA VAL A 186 -19.27 -0.45 13.49
C VAL A 186 -19.45 -1.48 14.58
N LYS A 187 -20.57 -2.21 14.51
CA LYS A 187 -20.89 -3.30 15.44
C LYS A 187 -21.36 -4.52 14.65
N ASN A 188 -20.74 -5.67 14.86
CA ASN A 188 -21.07 -6.91 14.13
C ASN A 188 -21.05 -6.74 12.60
N GLY A 189 -20.13 -5.91 12.07
CA GLY A 189 -20.04 -5.59 10.64
C GLY A 189 -21.03 -4.54 10.14
N GLU A 190 -21.99 -4.11 10.97
CA GLU A 190 -22.97 -3.09 10.59
C GLU A 190 -22.42 -1.67 10.86
N LEU A 191 -22.37 -0.85 9.81
CA LEU A 191 -21.95 0.55 9.87
C LEU A 191 -23.14 1.46 10.13
N THR A 192 -23.10 2.21 11.24
CA THR A 192 -24.13 3.19 11.60
C THR A 192 -23.53 4.58 11.78
N ARG A 193 -24.14 5.61 11.17
CA ARG A 193 -23.75 7.00 11.41
C ARG A 193 -24.13 7.41 12.83
N PHE A 194 -23.16 7.89 13.59
CA PHE A 194 -23.34 8.41 14.94
C PHE A 194 -23.40 9.94 14.91
N ARG A 195 -24.33 10.53 15.64
CA ARG A 195 -24.39 11.97 15.89
C ARG A 195 -24.39 12.13 17.40
N GLY A 196 -23.24 12.48 17.96
CA GLY A 196 -23.17 12.92 19.36
C GLY A 196 -24.10 14.12 19.53
N ARG A 197 -24.92 14.10 20.58
CA ARG A 197 -25.65 15.28 21.04
C ARG A 197 -24.71 16.18 21.86
#